data_AF-A0A0L8GL41-F1
#
_entry.id   AF-A0A0L8GL41-F1
#
_cell.length_a   1.000
_cell.length_b   1.000
_cell.length_c   1.000
_cell.angle_alpha   90.00
_cell.angle_beta   90.00
_cell.angle_gamma   90.00
#
_symmetry.space_group_name_H-M   'P 1'
#
loop_
_entity.id
_entity.type
_entity.pdbx_description
1 polymer ?
#
loop_
_entity_poly.entity_id
_entity_poly.type
_entity_poly.pdbx_seq_one_letter_code
_entity_poly.pdbx_strand_id
1 'polypeptide(L)' 'HYFTIYYFSANFEKARVAKAELKRRERKQRFLLPKPTPSIPCPQCPRMFHATLGLRSHLRFKHPGK' A
#
# COMPACT_ATOMS: atom_id res chain seq x y z
N HIS A 1 17.39 -38.12 -5.19
CA HIS A 1 16.48 -37.56 -4.16
C HIS A 1 16.86 -36.11 -3.78
N TYR A 2 18.07 -35.83 -3.30
CA TYR A 2 18.52 -34.47 -2.94
C TYR A 2 18.49 -33.44 -4.09
N PHE A 3 18.96 -33.82 -5.28
CA PHE A 3 18.95 -32.95 -6.48
C PHE A 3 17.52 -32.48 -6.82
N THR A 4 16.56 -33.39 -6.73
CA THR A 4 15.15 -33.13 -7.02
C THR A 4 14.53 -32.18 -6.01
N ILE A 5 14.81 -32.37 -4.71
CA ILE A 5 14.34 -31.48 -3.63
C ILE A 5 14.89 -30.05 -3.81
N TYR A 6 16.19 -29.93 -4.10
CA TYR A 6 16.84 -28.63 -4.36
C TYR A 6 16.24 -27.94 -5.59
N TYR A 7 16.02 -28.70 -6.67
CA TYR A 7 15.41 -28.16 -7.90
C TYR A 7 13.99 -27.62 -7.63
N PHE A 8 13.16 -28.37 -6.91
CA PHE A 8 11.80 -27.92 -6.57
C PHE A 8 11.82 -26.69 -5.64
N SER A 9 12.66 -26.67 -4.62
CA SER A 9 12.76 -25.51 -3.72
C SER A 9 13.27 -24.26 -4.45
N ALA A 10 14.25 -24.41 -5.33
CA ALA A 10 14.75 -23.32 -6.17
C ALA A 10 13.67 -22.77 -7.12
N ASN A 11 12.85 -23.63 -7.71
CA ASN A 11 11.74 -23.17 -8.58
C ASN A 11 10.63 -22.48 -7.79
N PHE A 12 10.28 -23.00 -6.62
CA PHE A 12 9.32 -22.35 -5.73
C PHE A 12 9.83 -20.96 -5.29
N GLU A 13 11.11 -20.86 -4.97
CA GLU A 13 11.74 -19.60 -4.61
C GLU A 13 11.68 -18.59 -5.77
N LYS A 14 12.02 -19.03 -6.99
CA LYS A 14 11.91 -18.20 -8.20
C LYS A 14 10.48 -17.70 -8.40
N ALA A 15 9.48 -18.56 -8.23
CA ALA A 15 8.08 -18.18 -8.35
C ALA A 15 7.67 -17.16 -7.27
N ARG A 16 8.13 -17.33 -6.03
CA ARG A 16 7.90 -16.39 -4.92
C ARG A 16 8.49 -15.01 -5.20
N VAL A 17 9.73 -14.96 -5.66
CA VAL A 17 10.43 -13.71 -6.03
C VAL A 17 9.73 -13.03 -7.21
N ALA A 18 9.40 -13.79 -8.27
CA ALA A 18 8.70 -13.23 -9.42
C ALA A 18 7.34 -12.62 -9.04
N LYS A 19 6.58 -13.27 -8.16
CA LYS A 19 5.30 -12.75 -7.63
C LYS A 19 5.50 -11.49 -6.79
N ALA A 20 6.54 -11.45 -5.94
CA ALA A 20 6.87 -10.27 -5.15
C ALA A 20 7.26 -9.08 -6.03
N GLU A 21 8.03 -9.32 -7.08
CA GLU A 21 8.46 -8.30 -8.03
C GLU A 21 7.30 -7.77 -8.88
N LEU A 22 6.38 -8.64 -9.34
CA LEU A 22 5.16 -8.21 -10.01
C LEU A 22 4.36 -7.22 -9.14
N LYS A 23 4.11 -7.58 -7.87
CA LYS A 23 3.44 -6.69 -6.91
C LYS A 23 4.20 -5.38 -6.68
N ARG A 24 5.54 -5.41 -6.67
CA ARG A 24 6.37 -4.20 -6.57
C ARG A 24 6.14 -3.28 -7.77
N ARG A 25 6.12 -3.84 -8.99
CA ARG A 25 5.87 -3.10 -10.23
C ARG A 25 4.47 -2.53 -10.29
N GLU A 26 3.44 -3.31 -9.91
CA GLU A 26 2.06 -2.85 -9.82
C GLU A 26 1.91 -1.66 -8.85
N ARG A 27 2.55 -1.73 -7.67
CA ARG A 27 2.58 -0.59 -6.73
C ARG A 27 3.27 0.63 -7.36
N LYS A 28 4.35 0.43 -8.12
CA LYS A 28 5.04 1.52 -8.82
C LYS A 28 4.14 2.15 -9.88
N GLN A 29 3.44 1.35 -10.68
CA GLN A 29 2.50 1.81 -11.70
C GLN A 29 1.34 2.61 -11.11
N ARG A 30 0.84 2.25 -9.91
CA ARG A 30 -0.20 3.05 -9.23
C ARG A 30 0.20 4.49 -8.96
N PHE A 31 1.49 4.81 -8.84
CA PHE A 31 1.93 6.21 -8.71
C PHE A 31 1.83 7.01 -10.01
N LEU A 32 1.81 6.32 -11.16
CA LEU A 32 1.62 6.95 -12.47
C LEU A 32 0.14 7.23 -12.76
N LEU A 33 -0.77 6.50 -12.10
CA LEU A 33 -2.20 6.73 -12.24
C LEU A 33 -2.61 8.04 -11.54
N PRO A 34 -3.61 8.76 -12.08
CA PRO A 34 -4.20 9.90 -11.41
C PRO A 34 -4.68 9.52 -10.01
N LYS A 35 -4.35 10.35 -9.02
CA LYS A 35 -4.86 10.16 -7.66
C LYS A 35 -6.38 10.43 -7.66
N PRO A 36 -7.19 9.59 -7.00
CA PRO A 36 -8.62 9.84 -6.87
C PRO A 36 -8.85 11.13 -6.08
N THR A 37 -9.98 11.81 -6.31
CA THR A 37 -10.34 13.00 -5.53
C THR A 37 -10.44 12.67 -4.04
N PRO A 38 -10.04 13.59 -3.14
CA PRO A 38 -10.21 13.36 -1.72
C PRO A 38 -11.71 13.35 -1.40
N SER A 39 -12.17 12.33 -0.69
CA SER A 39 -13.60 12.09 -0.44
C SER A 39 -13.96 12.10 1.04
N ILE A 40 -12.98 12.14 1.93
CA ILE A 40 -13.20 12.05 3.37
C ILE A 40 -13.09 13.47 3.96
N PRO A 41 -14.20 14.11 4.37
CA PRO A 41 -14.17 15.43 4.97
C PRO A 41 -13.70 15.37 6.43
N CYS A 42 -13.01 16.42 6.88
CA CYS A 42 -12.84 16.65 8.31
C CYS A 42 -14.14 17.20 8.90
N PRO A 43 -14.61 16.70 10.06
CA PRO A 43 -15.82 17.23 10.70
C PRO A 43 -15.62 18.61 11.33
N GLN A 44 -14.39 19.13 11.40
CA GLN A 44 -14.06 20.35 12.16
C GLN A 44 -13.51 21.48 11.29
N CYS A 45 -13.16 21.21 10.03
CA CYS A 45 -12.61 22.20 9.11
C CYS A 45 -12.88 21.75 7.65
N PRO A 46 -12.76 22.65 6.65
CA PRO A 46 -13.08 22.32 5.25
C PRO A 46 -12.05 21.40 4.56
N ARG A 47 -11.16 20.76 5.32
CA ARG A 47 -10.07 19.93 4.78
C ARG A 47 -10.59 18.55 4.38
N MET A 48 -10.22 18.10 3.19
CA MET A 48 -10.55 16.76 2.68
C MET A 48 -9.32 15.85 2.65
N PHE A 49 -9.54 14.54 2.78
CA PHE A 49 -8.49 13.53 2.83
C PHE A 49 -8.75 12.38 1.87
N HIS A 50 -7.67 11.76 1.37
CA HIS A 50 -7.72 10.56 0.54
C HIS A 50 -7.72 9.26 1.38
N ALA A 51 -7.40 9.34 2.67
CA ALA A 51 -7.29 8.18 3.55
C ALA A 51 -7.67 8.53 4.99
N THR A 52 -8.29 7.56 5.67
CA THR A 52 -8.70 7.67 7.08
C THR A 52 -7.51 7.89 8.02
N LEU A 53 -6.35 7.30 7.71
CA LEU A 53 -5.12 7.51 8.48
C LEU A 53 -4.69 8.99 8.49
N GLY A 54 -4.79 9.66 7.34
CA GLY A 54 -4.48 11.08 7.20
C GLY A 54 -5.45 11.96 8.01
N LEU A 55 -6.75 11.64 7.96
CA LEU A 55 -7.76 12.31 8.77
C LEU A 55 -7.50 12.12 10.27
N ARG A 56 -7.22 10.89 10.72
CA ARG A 56 -6.97 10.60 12.13
C ARG A 56 -5.74 11.34 12.67
N SER A 57 -4.66 11.36 11.90
CA SER A 57 -3.47 12.15 12.25
C SER A 57 -3.80 13.63 12.32
N HIS A 58 -4.54 14.15 11.33
CA HIS A 58 -4.98 15.53 11.32
C HIS A 58 -5.81 15.90 12.56
N LEU A 59 -6.80 15.07 12.93
CA LEU A 59 -7.61 15.30 14.12
C LEU A 59 -6.72 15.36 15.37
N ARG A 60 -5.79 14.42 15.54
CA ARG A 60 -4.89 14.38 16.69
C ARG A 60 -4.05 15.66 16.86
N PHE A 61 -3.52 16.20 15.76
CA PHE A 61 -2.56 17.32 15.82
C PHE A 61 -3.17 18.69 15.61
N LYS A 62 -4.30 18.78 14.90
CA LYS A 62 -4.96 20.06 14.56
C LYS A 62 -6.24 20.29 15.34
N HIS A 63 -6.82 19.22 15.89
CA HIS A 63 -8.02 19.27 16.71
C HIS A 63 -7.85 18.47 18.01
N PRO A 64 -6.80 18.76 18.82
CA PRO A 64 -6.62 18.07 20.09
C PRO A 64 -7.79 18.37 21.03
N GLY A 65 -8.35 17.35 21.67
CA GLY A 65 -9.41 17.51 22.68
C GLY A 65 -10.85 17.40 22.15
N LYS A 66 -11.06 16.88 20.94
CA LYS A 66 -12.36 16.37 20.49
C LYS A 66 -12.26 14.91 20.08
#